data_AF-A0A918II05-F1
#
_entry.id   AF-A0A918II05-F1
#
_cell.length_a   1.000
_cell.length_b   1.000
_cell.length_c   1.000
_cell.angle_alpha   90.00
_cell.angle_beta   90.00
_cell.angle_gamma   90.00
#
_symmetry.space_group_name_H-M   'P 1'
#
loop_
_entity.id
_entity.type
_entity.pdbx_description
1 polymer ?
#
loop_
_entity_poly.entity_id
_entity_poly.type
_entity_poly.pdbx_seq_one_letter_code
_entity_poly.pdbx_strand_id
1 'polypeptide(L)'
;MPDTATDVRRRIRELLAEVFGGWGFVSTVDASASLREAGVPSTALVALLVAMEDAFGFEWDDDVRPEVLRSIDSLAGHIETLRA
;
A
#
# COMPACT_ATOMS: atom_id res chain seq x y z
N MET A 1 -10.04 -3.53 -17.10
CA MET A 1 -9.00 -2.50 -17.33
C MET A 1 -7.76 -2.92 -16.55
N PRO A 2 -6.80 -3.61 -17.19
CA PRO A 2 -5.60 -4.11 -16.50
C PRO A 2 -4.63 -2.99 -16.07
N ASP A 3 -4.80 -1.79 -16.62
CA ASP A 3 -3.96 -0.63 -16.33
C ASP A 3 -4.19 -0.10 -14.91
N THR A 4 -5.43 -0.12 -14.41
CA THR A 4 -5.79 0.41 -13.09
C THR A 4 -5.08 -0.32 -11.95
N ALA A 5 -4.99 -1.65 -12.00
CA ALA A 5 -4.33 -2.44 -10.96
C ALA A 5 -2.83 -2.17 -10.88
N THR A 6 -2.20 -2.06 -12.05
CA THR A 6 -0.78 -1.76 -12.18
C THR A 6 -0.49 -0.31 -11.73
N ASP A 7 -1.39 0.62 -12.06
CA ASP A 7 -1.34 2.01 -11.62
C ASP A 7 -1.45 2.15 -10.10
N VAL A 8 -2.40 1.46 -9.47
CA VAL A 8 -2.60 1.50 -8.01
C VAL A 8 -1.39 0.95 -7.29
N ARG A 9 -0.84 -0.21 -7.70
CA ARG A 9 0.36 -0.78 -7.09
C ARG A 9 1.57 0.14 -7.23
N ARG A 10 1.74 0.77 -8.40
CA ARG A 10 2.81 1.76 -8.61
C ARG A 10 2.65 2.93 -7.66
N ARG A 11 1.42 3.45 -7.52
CA ARG A 11 1.15 4.58 -6.63
C ARG A 11 1.39 4.23 -5.16
N ILE A 12 1.00 3.03 -4.71
CA ILE A 12 1.30 2.55 -3.35
C ILE A 12 2.82 2.48 -3.12
N ARG A 13 3.60 2.04 -4.12
CA ARG A 13 5.07 2.04 -4.03
C ARG A 13 5.66 3.45 -3.94
N GLU A 14 5.15 4.40 -4.72
CA GLU A 14 5.54 5.81 -4.62
C GLU A 14 5.32 6.34 -3.20
N LEU A 15 4.12 6.15 -2.66
CA LEU A 15 3.77 6.57 -1.30
C LEU A 15 4.67 5.90 -0.25
N LEU A 16 4.92 4.59 -0.39
CA LEU A 16 5.81 3.87 0.52
C LEU A 16 7.25 4.43 0.44
N ALA A 17 7.73 4.79 -0.74
CA ALA A 17 9.06 5.39 -0.91
C ALA A 17 9.13 6.79 -0.28
N GLU A 18 8.06 7.58 -0.38
CA GLU A 18 7.93 8.90 0.24
C GLU A 18 7.97 8.83 1.77
N VAL A 19 7.24 7.88 2.38
CA VAL A 19 7.14 7.78 3.86
C VAL A 19 8.28 7.00 4.52
N PHE A 20 8.88 6.03 3.82
CA PHE A 20 9.90 5.12 4.40
C PHE A 20 11.34 5.44 3.95
N GLY A 21 11.55 6.40 3.05
CA GLY A 21 12.88 6.98 2.82
C GLY A 21 13.62 6.47 1.59
N GLY A 22 12.89 6.15 0.51
CA GLY A 22 13.47 6.12 -0.84
C GLY A 22 13.22 4.87 -1.68
N TRP A 23 13.35 5.05 -2.99
CA TRP A 23 13.05 4.06 -4.02
C TRP A 23 13.95 2.81 -4.02
N GLY A 24 15.16 2.89 -3.44
CA GLY A 24 16.12 1.79 -3.43
C GLY A 24 15.61 0.55 -2.70
N PHE A 25 14.92 0.73 -1.57
CA PHE A 25 14.29 -0.37 -0.85
C PHE A 25 12.99 -0.81 -1.53
N VAL A 26 12.09 0.14 -1.80
CA VAL A 26 10.73 -0.16 -2.27
C VAL A 26 10.68 -0.85 -3.63
N SER A 27 11.61 -0.53 -4.52
CA SER A 27 11.71 -1.19 -5.84
C SER A 27 12.04 -2.68 -5.75
N THR A 28 12.60 -3.15 -4.63
CA THR A 28 12.98 -4.55 -4.41
C THR A 28 11.92 -5.36 -3.65
N VAL A 29 10.89 -4.69 -3.10
CA VAL A 29 9.82 -5.35 -2.34
C VAL A 29 8.86 -6.04 -3.32
N ASP A 30 8.75 -7.36 -3.18
CA ASP A 30 7.75 -8.16 -3.89
C ASP A 30 6.33 -7.70 -3.48
N ALA A 31 5.44 -7.53 -4.45
CA ALA A 31 4.12 -6.98 -4.19
C ALA A 31 3.22 -7.90 -3.34
N SER A 32 3.49 -9.21 -3.38
CA SER A 32 2.78 -10.23 -2.62
C SER A 32 3.39 -10.48 -1.24
N ALA A 33 4.63 -10.04 -1.02
CA ALA A 33 5.33 -10.23 0.25
C ALA A 33 4.71 -9.41 1.39
N SER A 34 4.86 -9.93 2.61
CA SER A 34 4.48 -9.23 3.82
C SER A 34 5.38 -7.99 4.00
N LEU A 35 4.79 -6.80 4.04
CA LEU A 35 5.51 -5.54 4.25
C LEU A 35 6.32 -5.58 5.55
N ARG A 36 5.75 -6.18 6.61
CA ARG A 36 6.42 -6.32 7.90
C ARG A 36 7.62 -7.26 7.83
N GLU A 37 7.51 -8.37 7.09
CA GLU A 37 8.61 -9.32 6.91
C GLU A 37 9.69 -8.74 5.99
N ALA A 38 9.30 -7.89 5.04
CA ALA A 38 10.22 -7.14 4.19
C ALA A 38 10.99 -6.04 4.96
N GLY A 39 10.66 -5.79 6.23
CA GLY A 39 11.36 -4.83 7.08
C GLY A 39 10.70 -3.45 7.15
N VAL A 40 9.46 -3.29 6.65
CA VAL A 40 8.68 -2.07 6.85
C VAL A 40 8.27 -1.98 8.32
N PRO A 41 8.71 -0.95 9.07
CA PRO A 41 8.34 -0.78 10.46
C PRO A 41 6.86 -0.38 10.56
N SER A 42 6.25 -0.71 11.70
CA SER A 42 4.83 -0.41 11.95
C SER A 42 4.49 1.07 11.81
N THR A 43 5.42 1.98 12.15
CA THR A 43 5.23 3.42 11.99
C THR A 43 5.19 3.86 10.53
N ALA A 44 6.00 3.24 9.65
CA ALA A 44 5.97 3.50 8.22
C ALA A 44 4.72 2.90 7.57
N LEU A 45 4.25 1.74 8.06
CA LEU A 45 2.98 1.18 7.63
C LEU A 45 1.83 2.14 7.97
N VAL A 46 1.75 2.64 9.20
CA VAL A 46 0.71 3.62 9.59
C VAL A 46 0.81 4.90 8.74
N ALA A 47 2.02 5.42 8.52
CA ALA A 47 2.22 6.58 7.65
C ALA A 47 1.77 6.32 6.21
N LEU A 48 2.01 5.12 5.67
CA LEU A 48 1.50 4.71 4.37
C LEU A 48 -0.02 4.69 4.34
N LEU A 49 -0.68 4.14 5.37
CA LEU A 49 -2.14 4.08 5.43
C LEU A 49 -2.77 5.48 5.36
N VAL A 50 -2.27 6.43 6.14
CA VAL A 50 -2.71 7.83 6.11
C VAL A 50 -2.43 8.48 4.74
N ALA A 51 -1.26 8.21 4.15
CA ALA A 51 -0.94 8.75 2.83
C ALA A 51 -1.83 8.17 1.71
N MET A 52 -2.28 6.92 1.87
CA MET A 52 -3.23 6.29 0.95
C MET A 52 -4.61 6.93 1.02
N GLU A 53 -5.10 7.28 2.21
CA GLU A 53 -6.39 7.98 2.38
C GLU A 53 -6.43 9.27 1.57
N ASP A 54 -5.40 10.11 1.72
CA ASP A 54 -5.25 11.36 0.97
C ASP A 54 -5.09 11.11 -0.55
N ALA A 55 -4.21 10.17 -0.93
CA ALA A 55 -3.90 9.93 -2.34
C ALA A 55 -5.04 9.29 -3.14
N PHE A 56 -5.87 8.46 -2.51
CA PHE A 56 -6.95 7.75 -3.17
C PHE A 56 -8.34 8.30 -2.85
N GLY A 57 -8.46 9.23 -1.88
CA GLY A 57 -9.69 9.93 -1.52
C GLY A 57 -10.68 9.04 -0.76
N PHE A 58 -10.20 8.27 0.22
CA PHE A 58 -11.03 7.40 1.07
C PHE A 58 -10.54 7.44 2.51
N GLU A 59 -11.30 6.83 3.42
CA GLU A 59 -10.93 6.65 4.83
C GLU A 59 -10.91 5.15 5.14
N TRP A 60 -9.95 4.70 5.95
CA TRP A 60 -9.92 3.31 6.42
C TRP A 60 -11.04 3.06 7.44
N ASP A 61 -11.69 1.90 7.34
CA ASP A 61 -12.62 1.43 8.36
C ASP A 61 -11.84 0.97 9.62
N ASP A 62 -12.37 1.25 10.80
CA ASP A 62 -11.82 0.77 12.08
C ASP A 62 -11.74 -0.76 12.12
N ASP A 63 -12.62 -1.45 11.39
CA ASP A 63 -12.70 -2.92 11.31
C ASP A 63 -11.87 -3.52 10.16
N VAL A 64 -10.91 -2.78 9.58
CA VAL A 64 -10.04 -3.30 8.52
C VAL A 64 -9.25 -4.52 9.00
N ARG A 65 -9.44 -5.63 8.28
CA ARG A 65 -8.77 -6.90 8.57
C ARG A 65 -7.26 -6.80 8.32
N PRO A 66 -6.39 -7.34 9.19
CA PRO A 66 -4.94 -7.29 9.04
C PRO A 66 -4.42 -7.85 7.71
N GLU A 67 -5.13 -8.80 7.10
CA GLU A 67 -4.76 -9.41 5.82
C GLU A 67 -4.81 -8.40 4.66
N VAL A 68 -5.65 -7.37 4.77
CA VAL A 68 -5.75 -6.28 3.77
C VAL A 68 -4.51 -5.39 3.80
N LEU A 69 -3.89 -5.25 4.97
CA LEU A 69 -2.73 -4.39 5.21
C LEU A 69 -1.39 -5.11 5.04
N ARG A 70 -1.44 -6.41 4.67
CA ARG A 70 -0.27 -7.30 4.71
C ARG A 70 0.74 -7.03 3.60
N SER A 71 0.27 -6.73 2.39
CA SER A 71 1.10 -6.63 1.18
C SER A 71 0.60 -5.54 0.25
N ILE A 72 1.43 -5.15 -0.72
CA ILE A 72 1.07 -4.14 -1.74
C ILE A 72 -0.10 -4.65 -2.59
N ASP A 73 -0.12 -5.94 -2.92
CA ASP A 73 -1.22 -6.55 -3.66
C ASP A 73 -2.53 -6.54 -2.86
N SER A 74 -2.50 -6.83 -1.55
CA SER A 74 -3.69 -6.73 -0.70
C SER A 74 -4.23 -5.31 -0.63
N LEU A 75 -3.34 -4.32 -0.46
CA LEU A 75 -3.70 -2.91 -0.44
C LEU A 75 -4.29 -2.46 -1.78
N ALA A 76 -3.69 -2.87 -2.90
CA ALA A 76 -4.20 -2.54 -4.22
C ALA A 76 -5.59 -3.15 -4.48
N GLY A 77 -5.80 -4.42 -4.10
CA GLY A 77 -7.09 -5.08 -4.22
C GLY A 77 -8.19 -4.42 -3.41
N HIS A 78 -7.86 -3.83 -2.26
CA HIS A 78 -8.81 -3.04 -1.48
C HIS A 78 -9.26 -1.78 -2.23
N ILE A 79 -8.31 -0.99 -2.76
CA ILE A 79 -8.62 0.22 -3.55
C ILE A 79 -9.42 -0.11 -4.80
N GLU A 80 -9.11 -1.22 -5.47
CA GLU A 80 -9.88 -1.71 -6.62
C GLU A 80 -11.32 -2.03 -6.24
N THR A 81 -11.54 -2.66 -5.08
CA THR A 81 -12.88 -2.97 -4.57
C THR A 81 -13.68 -1.72 -4.24
N LEU A 82 -13.04 -0.67 -3.69
CA LEU A 82 -13.69 0.62 -3.42
C LEU A 82 -14.11 1.37 -4.70
N ARG A 83 -13.42 1.09 -5.82
CA ARG A 83 -13.64 1.76 -7.12
C ARG A 83 -14.52 0.96 -8.08
N ALA A 84 -14.91 -0.26 -7.70
CA ALA A 84 -15.78 -1.15 -8.48
C ALA A 84 -17.25 -0.75 -8.32
#